data_AF-A0A8D8RG67-F1
#
_entry.id   AF-A0A8D8RG67-F1
#
_cell.length_a   1.000
_cell.length_b   1.000
_cell.length_c   1.000
_cell.angle_alpha   90.00
_cell.angle_beta   90.00
_cell.angle_gamma   90.00
#
_symmetry.space_group_name_H-M   'P 1'
#
loop_
_entity.id
_entity.type
_entity.pdbx_description
1 polymer ?
#
loop_
_entity_poly.entity_id
_entity_poly.type
_entity_poly.pdbx_seq_one_letter_code
_entity_poly.pdbx_strand_id
1 'polypeptide(L)'
;MYQEDLQQERWRQINTLKIFNDNVSEVIDNAEYRIDFTSGPNKFSLNVILMQDFPLNKPILKISPAIRHFWVNPIGDEIISAPGLLNFTRHSDLGRVVQAVIRELQLRPPVVTSHIQNHHAAPSNQIPSSNYSNQHYHQVHPSYSNPPQPSLPSDIPGLDELSLTELRLLDENEDYLNAFVKSLPHIQQLDNVIDSLISTNESLASDNLEQEQKLKELSLEMKEKVGILTGLQEKHEIQSHQYDQLVERYSPHSIKDQLLTSVMHHEDESDRLVEDFLGKQIDLDTFLNTYMEKRRVAHRLRVKEERLKYQLDALAKASH
;
A
#
# COMPACT_ATOMS: atom_id res chain seq x y z
N MET A 1 12.30 -29.38 -7.32
CA MET A 1 12.31 -28.61 -6.05
C MET A 1 12.19 -27.11 -6.29
N TYR A 2 13.25 -26.30 -6.48
CA TYR A 2 13.09 -24.82 -6.44
C TYR A 2 12.09 -24.24 -7.47
N GLN A 3 12.12 -24.73 -8.71
CA GLN A 3 11.17 -24.31 -9.77
C GLN A 3 9.73 -24.73 -9.46
N GLU A 4 9.57 -25.87 -8.78
CA GLU A 4 8.30 -26.51 -8.48
C GLU A 4 7.60 -25.78 -7.31
N ASP A 5 8.38 -25.40 -6.30
CA ASP A 5 7.92 -24.56 -5.18
C ASP A 5 7.47 -23.17 -5.66
N LEU A 6 8.17 -22.58 -6.64
CA LEU A 6 7.78 -21.29 -7.22
C LEU A 6 6.48 -21.37 -8.02
N GLN A 7 6.24 -22.48 -8.74
CA GLN A 7 4.97 -22.70 -9.45
C GLN A 7 3.82 -22.91 -8.46
N GLN A 8 4.05 -23.63 -7.38
CA GLN A 8 3.05 -23.80 -6.33
C GLN A 8 2.72 -22.47 -5.63
N GLU A 9 3.72 -21.63 -5.39
CA GLU A 9 3.52 -20.30 -4.79
C GLU A 9 2.79 -19.35 -5.74
N ARG A 10 3.14 -19.35 -7.03
CA ARG A 10 2.40 -18.63 -8.09
C ARG A 10 0.94 -19.05 -8.10
N TRP A 11 0.68 -20.36 -8.13
CA TRP A 11 -0.69 -20.89 -8.13
C TRP A 11 -1.47 -20.45 -6.90
N ARG A 12 -0.84 -20.47 -5.71
CA ARG A 12 -1.46 -19.99 -4.46
C ARG A 12 -1.88 -18.52 -4.57
N GLN A 13 -1.00 -17.65 -5.07
CA GLN A 13 -1.29 -16.21 -5.24
C GLN A 13 -2.42 -15.96 -6.25
N ILE A 14 -2.44 -16.71 -7.36
CA ILE A 14 -3.53 -16.65 -8.34
C ILE A 14 -4.85 -17.10 -7.70
N ASN A 15 -4.81 -18.12 -6.86
CA ASN A 15 -6.00 -18.59 -6.16
C ASN A 15 -6.52 -17.53 -5.18
N THR A 16 -5.64 -16.85 -4.43
CA THR A 16 -6.09 -15.74 -3.57
C THR A 16 -6.69 -14.58 -4.38
N LEU A 17 -6.12 -14.28 -5.56
CA LEU A 17 -6.71 -13.31 -6.49
C LEU A 17 -8.16 -13.66 -6.84
N LYS A 18 -8.42 -14.91 -7.23
CA LYS A 18 -9.75 -15.41 -7.59
C LYS A 18 -10.72 -15.49 -6.41
N ILE A 19 -10.22 -15.71 -5.19
CA ILE A 19 -11.05 -15.81 -3.98
C ILE A 19 -11.47 -14.42 -3.44
N PHE A 20 -10.56 -13.44 -3.45
CA PHE A 20 -10.80 -12.15 -2.80
C PHE A 20 -11.38 -11.06 -3.71
N ASN A 21 -11.48 -11.32 -5.02
CA ASN A 21 -11.97 -10.35 -5.99
C ASN A 21 -13.11 -10.96 -6.81
N ASP A 22 -14.19 -10.19 -6.97
CA ASP A 22 -15.32 -10.58 -7.81
C ASP A 22 -14.99 -10.32 -9.30
N ASN A 23 -15.66 -11.05 -10.20
CA ASN A 23 -15.56 -10.85 -11.66
C ASN A 23 -14.14 -11.00 -12.25
N VAL A 24 -13.32 -11.89 -11.68
CA VAL A 24 -11.99 -12.21 -12.22
C VAL A 24 -12.15 -13.09 -13.47
N SER A 25 -11.71 -12.59 -14.61
CA SER A 25 -11.63 -13.30 -15.88
C SER A 25 -10.18 -13.61 -16.21
N GLU A 26 -9.89 -14.85 -16.57
CA GLU A 26 -8.57 -15.26 -17.04
C GLU A 26 -8.41 -14.89 -18.52
N VAL A 27 -7.43 -14.05 -18.83
CA VAL A 27 -7.17 -13.58 -20.20
C VAL A 27 -6.09 -14.45 -20.84
N ILE A 28 -5.00 -14.69 -20.10
CA ILE A 28 -3.92 -15.59 -20.48
C ILE A 28 -3.62 -16.47 -19.27
N ASP A 29 -3.69 -17.79 -19.45
CA ASP A 29 -3.41 -18.75 -18.39
C ASP A 29 -2.07 -18.47 -17.71
N ASN A 30 -2.08 -18.49 -16.39
CA ASN A 30 -0.92 -18.25 -15.52
C ASN A 30 -0.15 -16.92 -15.73
N ALA A 31 -0.69 -15.98 -16.52
CA ALA A 31 0.03 -14.77 -16.92
C ALA A 31 -0.81 -13.48 -16.85
N GLU A 32 -2.09 -13.48 -17.25
CA GLU A 32 -2.90 -12.26 -17.28
C GLU A 32 -4.34 -12.52 -16.84
N TYR A 33 -4.78 -11.71 -15.87
CA TYR A 33 -6.13 -11.76 -15.29
C TYR A 33 -6.76 -10.38 -15.34
N ARG A 34 -8.04 -10.29 -15.74
CA ARG A 34 -8.81 -9.05 -15.77
C ARG A 34 -9.88 -9.07 -14.68
N ILE A 35 -10.03 -7.96 -13.97
CA ILE A 35 -11.06 -7.76 -12.95
C ILE A 35 -11.91 -6.57 -13.35
N ASP A 36 -13.20 -6.82 -13.59
CA ASP A 36 -14.16 -5.78 -13.96
C ASP A 36 -14.92 -5.29 -12.73
N PHE A 37 -14.93 -3.98 -12.51
CA PHE A 37 -15.58 -3.36 -11.35
C PHE A 37 -16.19 -2.00 -11.70
N THR A 38 -17.04 -1.50 -10.80
CA THR A 38 -17.67 -0.18 -10.94
C THR A 38 -17.17 0.75 -9.84
N SER A 39 -16.90 2.00 -10.19
CA SER A 39 -16.65 3.08 -9.22
C SER A 39 -17.42 4.33 -9.64
N GLY A 40 -18.34 4.75 -8.76
CA GLY A 40 -19.35 5.77 -9.10
C GLY A 40 -20.18 5.34 -10.32
N PRO A 41 -20.36 6.22 -11.33
CA PRO A 41 -21.11 5.89 -12.54
C PRO A 41 -20.30 5.11 -13.59
N ASN A 42 -18.99 4.96 -13.40
CA ASN A 42 -18.07 4.45 -14.42
C ASN A 42 -17.74 2.96 -14.19
N LYS A 43 -17.52 2.24 -15.30
CA LYS A 43 -17.01 0.86 -15.30
C LYS A 43 -15.53 0.88 -15.61
N PHE A 44 -14.77 0.06 -14.89
CA PHE A 44 -13.33 -0.06 -15.03
C PHE A 44 -12.93 -1.52 -15.12
N SER A 45 -11.80 -1.76 -15.78
CA SER A 45 -11.13 -3.05 -15.85
C SER A 45 -9.72 -2.89 -15.31
N LEU A 46 -9.36 -3.74 -14.34
CA LEU A 46 -7.99 -3.85 -13.83
C LEU A 46 -7.35 -5.14 -14.36
N ASN A 47 -6.30 -5.01 -15.16
CA ASN A 47 -5.50 -6.12 -15.64
C ASN A 47 -4.31 -6.37 -14.71
N VAL A 48 -4.20 -7.59 -14.22
CA VAL A 48 -3.10 -8.11 -13.40
C VAL A 48 -2.22 -8.94 -14.30
N ILE A 49 -1.00 -8.48 -14.55
CA ILE A 49 -0.01 -9.14 -15.40
C ILE A 49 1.08 -9.72 -14.51
N LEU A 50 1.31 -11.04 -14.64
CA LEU A 50 2.24 -11.85 -13.86
C LEU A 50 3.41 -12.28 -14.75
N MET A 51 4.54 -11.59 -14.61
CA MET A 51 5.79 -11.90 -15.33
C MET A 51 6.34 -13.28 -14.93
N GLN A 52 7.20 -13.90 -15.76
CA GLN A 52 7.65 -15.29 -15.56
C GLN A 52 8.29 -15.54 -14.19
N ASP A 53 8.95 -14.54 -13.62
CA ASP A 53 9.63 -14.51 -12.32
C ASP A 53 8.70 -14.23 -11.12
N PHE A 54 7.41 -13.97 -11.34
CA PHE A 54 6.42 -13.89 -10.26
C PHE A 54 6.37 -15.20 -9.45
N PRO A 55 6.32 -15.17 -8.11
CA PRO A 55 6.09 -14.01 -7.24
C PRO A 55 7.36 -13.34 -6.68
N LEU A 56 8.55 -13.59 -7.23
CA LEU A 56 9.78 -12.93 -6.77
C LEU A 56 9.73 -11.42 -7.05
N ASN A 57 9.17 -11.04 -8.20
CA ASN A 57 8.87 -9.67 -8.54
C ASN A 57 7.36 -9.40 -8.45
N LYS A 58 7.04 -8.13 -8.15
CA LYS A 58 5.68 -7.65 -8.02
C LYS A 58 4.89 -7.78 -9.34
N PRO A 59 3.57 -7.98 -9.28
CA PRO A 59 2.74 -7.97 -10.48
C PRO A 59 2.69 -6.57 -11.10
N ILE A 60 2.33 -6.48 -12.38
CA ILE A 60 2.01 -5.20 -13.03
C ILE A 60 0.49 -5.05 -13.03
N LEU A 61 -0.01 -3.90 -12.58
CA LEU A 61 -1.44 -3.62 -12.46
C LEU A 61 -1.81 -2.48 -13.40
N LYS A 62 -2.55 -2.78 -14.46
CA LYS A 62 -3.01 -1.80 -15.45
C LYS A 62 -4.49 -1.54 -15.34
N ILE A 63 -4.91 -0.29 -15.49
CA ILE A 63 -6.32 0.12 -15.40
C ILE A 63 -6.82 0.71 -16.72
N SER A 64 -8.04 0.36 -17.09
CA SER A 64 -8.74 0.90 -18.25
C SER A 64 -10.19 1.27 -17.89
N PRO A 65 -10.73 2.40 -18.39
CA PRO A 65 -10.02 3.46 -19.12
C PRO A 65 -8.96 4.18 -18.26
N ALA A 66 -8.07 4.94 -18.87
CA ALA A 66 -7.03 5.67 -18.16
C ALA A 66 -7.65 6.68 -17.17
N ILE A 67 -7.03 6.82 -15.99
CA ILE A 67 -7.57 7.64 -14.90
C ILE A 67 -6.54 8.57 -14.27
N ARG A 68 -7.01 9.64 -13.61
CA ARG A 68 -6.19 10.49 -12.75
C ARG A 68 -6.39 10.10 -11.29
N HIS A 69 -5.36 9.52 -10.67
CA HIS A 69 -5.38 9.10 -9.27
C HIS A 69 -3.96 9.09 -8.67
N PHE A 70 -3.83 9.32 -7.36
CA PHE A 70 -2.53 9.40 -6.69
C PHE A 70 -1.71 8.09 -6.76
N TRP A 71 -2.37 6.94 -6.87
CA TRP A 71 -1.71 5.64 -7.02
C TRP A 71 -1.35 5.27 -8.45
N VAL A 72 -1.79 6.06 -9.43
CA VAL A 72 -1.63 5.78 -10.86
C VAL A 72 -0.49 6.63 -11.41
N ASN A 73 0.21 6.11 -12.41
CA ASN A 73 1.24 6.85 -13.13
C ASN A 73 0.66 8.11 -13.83
N PRO A 74 1.52 9.04 -14.29
CA PRO A 74 1.06 10.25 -14.99
C PRO A 74 0.27 9.99 -16.29
N ILE A 75 0.49 8.84 -16.93
CA ILE A 75 -0.22 8.43 -18.16
C ILE A 75 -1.67 8.00 -17.83
N GLY A 76 -1.89 7.47 -16.64
CA GLY A 76 -3.21 7.07 -16.15
C GLY A 76 -3.54 5.59 -16.32
N ASP A 77 -2.61 4.77 -16.82
CA ASP A 77 -2.87 3.38 -17.22
C ASP A 77 -2.27 2.32 -16.30
N GLU A 78 -1.40 2.70 -15.35
CA GLU A 78 -0.71 1.76 -14.47
C GLU A 78 -0.71 2.20 -13.01
N ILE A 79 -1.02 1.28 -12.09
CA ILE A 79 -0.93 1.48 -10.65
C ILE A 79 0.52 1.30 -10.22
N ILE A 80 1.16 2.37 -9.75
CA ILE A 80 2.59 2.36 -9.38
C ILE A 80 2.85 2.67 -7.90
N SER A 81 1.94 3.38 -7.23
CA SER A 81 2.17 3.89 -5.86
C SER A 81 1.23 3.31 -4.79
N ALA A 82 0.49 2.23 -5.11
CA ALA A 82 -0.32 1.54 -4.12
C ALA A 82 0.57 0.90 -3.02
N PRO A 83 0.31 1.11 -1.71
CA PRO A 83 1.21 0.65 -0.65
C PRO A 83 1.51 -0.85 -0.66
N GLY A 84 0.49 -1.69 -0.90
CA GLY A 84 0.66 -3.14 -0.99
C GLY A 84 1.44 -3.60 -2.22
N LEU A 85 1.49 -2.77 -3.26
CA LEU A 85 2.28 -3.03 -4.47
C LEU A 85 3.72 -2.54 -4.34
N LEU A 86 3.94 -1.41 -3.67
CA LEU A 86 5.28 -0.88 -3.37
C LEU A 86 6.08 -1.81 -2.46
N ASN A 87 5.42 -2.37 -1.45
CA ASN A 87 6.03 -3.29 -0.48
C ASN A 87 5.75 -4.76 -0.80
N PHE A 88 5.49 -5.07 -2.07
CA PHE A 88 5.19 -6.44 -2.48
C PHE A 88 6.41 -7.33 -2.29
N THR A 89 6.18 -8.51 -1.70
CA THR A 89 7.16 -9.57 -1.53
C THR A 89 6.55 -10.89 -1.99
N ARG A 90 7.36 -11.94 -2.15
CA ARG A 90 6.86 -13.27 -2.51
C ARG A 90 5.81 -13.84 -1.53
N HIS A 91 5.80 -13.34 -0.30
CA HIS A 91 4.89 -13.75 0.77
C HIS A 91 3.66 -12.83 0.92
N SER A 92 3.60 -11.73 0.18
CA SER A 92 2.42 -10.85 0.13
C SER A 92 1.22 -11.59 -0.45
N ASP A 93 -0.01 -11.22 -0.11
CA ASP A 93 -1.22 -11.81 -0.70
C ASP A 93 -1.70 -10.98 -1.89
N LEU A 94 -1.54 -11.51 -3.11
CA LEU A 94 -1.93 -10.84 -4.36
C LEU A 94 -3.41 -10.42 -4.35
N GLY A 95 -4.29 -11.32 -3.94
CA GLY A 95 -5.73 -11.06 -3.87
C GLY A 95 -6.07 -9.89 -2.96
N ARG A 96 -5.42 -9.80 -1.79
CA ARG A 96 -5.61 -8.67 -0.86
C ARG A 96 -5.04 -7.36 -1.40
N VAL A 97 -3.88 -7.41 -2.06
CA VAL A 97 -3.28 -6.23 -2.69
C VAL A 97 -4.21 -5.66 -3.77
N VAL A 98 -4.72 -6.52 -4.66
CA VAL A 98 -5.65 -6.11 -5.73
C VAL A 98 -6.97 -5.62 -5.15
N GLN A 99 -7.52 -6.31 -4.15
CA GLN A 99 -8.75 -5.89 -3.48
C GLN A 99 -8.62 -4.51 -2.83
N ALA A 100 -7.46 -4.22 -2.20
CA ALA A 100 -7.20 -2.92 -1.61
C ALA A 100 -7.13 -1.80 -2.67
N VAL A 101 -6.54 -2.07 -3.83
CA VAL A 101 -6.51 -1.14 -4.97
C VAL A 101 -7.92 -0.86 -5.48
N ILE A 102 -8.73 -1.90 -5.72
CA ILE A 102 -10.11 -1.74 -6.19
C ILE A 102 -10.94 -0.95 -5.17
N ARG A 103 -10.83 -1.28 -3.88
CA ARG A 103 -11.55 -0.61 -2.80
C ARG A 103 -11.21 0.87 -2.71
N GLU A 104 -9.93 1.22 -2.83
CA GLU A 104 -9.49 2.62 -2.87
C GLU A 104 -10.16 3.39 -4.00
N LEU A 105 -10.14 2.83 -5.21
CA LEU A 105 -10.75 3.47 -6.38
C LEU A 105 -12.28 3.56 -6.27
N GLN A 106 -12.92 2.65 -5.54
CA GLN A 106 -14.37 2.72 -5.25
C GLN A 106 -14.71 3.75 -4.17
N LEU A 107 -13.88 3.84 -3.12
CA LEU A 107 -14.05 4.83 -2.05
C LEU A 107 -13.80 6.26 -2.53
N ARG A 108 -12.85 6.43 -3.47
CA ARG A 108 -12.51 7.72 -4.09
C ARG A 108 -12.60 7.60 -5.61
N PRO A 109 -13.80 7.76 -6.19
CA PRO A 109 -14.02 7.58 -7.63
C PRO A 109 -13.08 8.44 -8.48
N PRO A 110 -12.23 7.83 -9.33
CA PRO A 110 -11.24 8.55 -10.10
C PRO A 110 -11.84 9.20 -11.35
N VAL A 111 -11.22 10.30 -11.81
CA VAL A 111 -11.62 10.99 -13.05
C VAL A 111 -10.98 10.28 -14.25
N VAL A 112 -11.77 9.95 -15.26
CA VAL A 112 -11.29 9.33 -16.51
C VAL A 112 -10.56 10.38 -17.36
N THR A 113 -9.33 10.09 -17.77
CA THR A 113 -8.57 10.95 -18.69
C THR A 113 -8.96 10.62 -20.13
N SER A 114 -9.85 11.42 -20.70
CA SER A 114 -10.18 11.35 -22.12
C SER A 114 -8.99 11.87 -22.93
N HIS A 115 -8.26 10.99 -23.62
CA HIS A 115 -7.34 11.43 -24.67
C HIS A 115 -7.72 10.79 -26.01
N ILE A 116 -8.26 11.64 -26.88
CA ILE A 116 -8.39 11.43 -28.31
C ILE A 116 -6.97 11.29 -28.86
N GLN A 117 -6.67 10.17 -29.52
CA GLN A 117 -5.46 10.01 -30.33
C GLN A 117 -5.42 11.13 -31.40
N ASN A 118 -4.46 12.05 -31.28
CA ASN A 118 -4.06 12.87 -32.42
C ASN A 118 -2.54 12.75 -32.58
N HIS A 119 -2.17 12.05 -33.64
CA HIS A 119 -0.83 11.93 -34.17
C HIS A 119 -0.32 13.29 -34.64
N HIS A 120 0.78 13.78 -34.07
CA HIS A 120 1.69 14.67 -34.79
C HIS A 120 3.14 14.30 -34.49
N ALA A 121 3.89 14.13 -35.57
CA ALA A 121 5.26 13.66 -35.62
C ALA A 121 6.29 14.78 -35.49
N ALA A 122 7.54 14.35 -35.20
CA ALA A 122 8.86 14.97 -35.42
C ALA A 122 9.58 15.49 -34.15
N PRO A 123 10.93 15.63 -34.19
CA PRO A 123 11.90 14.55 -34.41
C PRO A 123 13.04 14.52 -33.36
N SER A 124 13.74 13.38 -33.35
CA SER A 124 15.03 13.00 -32.74
C SER A 124 15.98 14.09 -32.20
N ASN A 125 16.54 13.85 -31.00
CA ASN A 125 17.97 14.00 -30.73
C ASN A 125 18.47 13.13 -29.57
N GLN A 126 19.71 12.64 -29.69
CA GLN A 126 20.33 11.56 -28.90
C GLN A 126 21.05 12.06 -27.62
N ILE A 127 20.80 11.36 -26.48
CA ILE A 127 21.67 10.77 -25.40
C ILE A 127 23.14 11.30 -25.29
N PRO A 128 23.80 11.50 -24.09
CA PRO A 128 23.82 10.51 -23.00
C PRO A 128 24.02 10.89 -21.51
N SER A 129 23.51 9.96 -20.67
CA SER A 129 23.98 9.44 -19.37
C SER A 129 24.49 10.38 -18.26
N SER A 130 23.92 10.25 -17.06
CA SER A 130 24.65 9.90 -15.83
C SER A 130 23.72 9.65 -14.63
N ASN A 131 23.99 8.54 -13.93
CA ASN A 131 23.54 8.26 -12.58
C ASN A 131 23.95 9.39 -11.64
N TYR A 132 23.04 9.88 -10.81
CA TYR A 132 23.30 10.07 -9.37
C TYR A 132 21.97 10.14 -8.63
N SER A 133 21.91 9.36 -7.56
CA SER A 133 20.99 9.41 -6.45
C SER A 133 20.50 10.83 -6.14
N ASN A 134 19.19 11.02 -6.04
CA ASN A 134 18.62 11.88 -5.00
C ASN A 134 17.11 11.69 -4.89
N GLN A 135 16.68 11.46 -3.66
CA GLN A 135 15.27 11.54 -3.27
C GLN A 135 14.73 12.92 -3.66
N HIS A 136 13.66 12.95 -4.45
CA HIS A 136 12.94 14.18 -4.78
C HIS A 136 11.56 14.12 -4.16
N TYR A 137 11.41 14.82 -3.04
CA TYR A 137 10.14 15.43 -2.70
C TYR A 137 9.68 16.27 -3.90
N HIS A 138 8.56 15.92 -4.52
CA HIS A 138 7.95 16.75 -5.55
C HIS A 138 7.44 18.04 -4.91
N GLN A 139 8.23 19.11 -5.02
CA GLN A 139 7.70 20.46 -4.86
C GLN A 139 6.80 20.75 -6.06
N VAL A 140 5.51 20.87 -5.78
CA VAL A 140 4.53 21.43 -6.71
C VAL A 140 4.84 22.92 -6.78
N HIS A 141 5.59 23.35 -7.80
CA HIS A 141 5.72 24.78 -8.08
C HIS A 141 4.41 25.23 -8.74
N PRO A 142 3.66 26.19 -8.16
CA PRO A 142 2.56 26.82 -8.88
C PRO A 142 3.15 27.47 -10.12
N SER A 143 2.53 27.25 -11.27
CA SER A 143 2.81 28.02 -12.48
C SER A 143 2.51 29.49 -12.19
N TYR A 144 3.52 30.26 -11.81
CA TYR A 144 3.43 31.71 -11.74
C TYR A 144 3.22 32.20 -13.18
N SER A 145 1.97 32.44 -13.54
CA SER A 145 1.64 33.28 -14.69
C SER A 145 2.30 34.63 -14.45
N ASN A 146 3.32 34.96 -15.25
CA ASN A 146 3.93 36.29 -15.23
C ASN A 146 2.82 37.33 -15.31
N PRO A 147 2.79 38.34 -14.41
CA PRO A 147 1.81 39.41 -14.51
C PRO A 147 1.94 40.08 -15.89
N PRO A 148 0.83 40.45 -16.55
CA PRO A 148 0.87 41.14 -17.83
C PRO A 148 1.71 42.41 -17.67
N GLN A 149 2.86 42.47 -18.34
CA GLN A 149 3.66 43.69 -18.34
C GLN A 149 2.93 44.76 -19.17
N PRO A 150 2.61 45.91 -18.58
CA PRO A 150 2.01 47.00 -19.33
C PRO A 150 3.05 47.55 -20.31
N SER A 151 2.68 47.64 -21.59
CA SER A 151 3.53 48.17 -22.66
C SER A 151 3.56 49.70 -22.57
N LEU A 152 4.75 50.26 -22.35
CA LEU A 152 4.93 51.72 -22.29
C LEU A 152 4.49 52.38 -23.61
N PRO A 153 3.60 53.39 -23.58
CA PRO A 153 3.27 54.16 -24.76
C PRO A 153 4.48 54.96 -25.25
N SER A 154 4.59 55.13 -26.56
CA SER A 154 5.64 55.94 -27.22
C SER A 154 5.48 57.44 -27.01
N ASP A 155 4.27 57.88 -26.62
CA ASP A 155 3.89 59.28 -26.46
C ASP A 155 3.36 59.53 -25.04
N ILE A 156 3.49 60.76 -24.52
CA ILE A 156 3.00 61.18 -23.20
C ILE A 156 1.61 61.80 -23.37
N PRO A 157 0.51 61.06 -23.16
CA PRO A 157 -0.83 61.57 -23.37
C PRO A 157 -1.11 62.76 -22.43
N GLY A 158 -1.73 63.80 -22.98
CA GLY A 158 -2.08 65.02 -22.24
C GLY A 158 -0.97 66.07 -22.16
N LEU A 159 0.25 65.77 -22.64
CA LEU A 159 1.33 66.77 -22.70
C LEU A 159 1.08 67.81 -23.81
N ASP A 160 0.50 67.37 -24.93
CA ASP A 160 0.21 68.22 -26.11
C ASP A 160 -0.98 69.17 -25.91
N GLU A 161 -1.78 68.94 -24.87
CA GLU A 161 -2.99 69.72 -24.53
C GLU A 161 -2.69 70.86 -23.54
N LEU A 162 -1.49 70.89 -22.96
CA LEU A 162 -1.08 71.91 -21.98
C LEU A 162 -0.68 73.22 -22.66
N SER A 163 -1.02 74.35 -22.02
CA SER A 163 -0.57 75.67 -22.49
C SER A 163 0.92 75.91 -22.22
N LEU A 164 1.55 76.82 -22.96
CA LEU A 164 2.99 77.13 -22.82
C LEU A 164 3.39 77.59 -21.40
N THR A 165 2.45 78.21 -20.67
CA THR A 165 2.58 78.57 -19.26
C THR A 165 2.55 77.35 -18.34
N GLU A 166 1.70 76.36 -18.62
CA GLU A 166 1.59 75.13 -17.84
C GLU A 166 2.77 74.19 -18.11
N LEU A 167 3.26 74.10 -19.35
CA LEU A 167 4.50 73.37 -19.66
C LEU A 167 5.71 73.98 -18.93
N ARG A 168 5.80 75.31 -18.87
CA ARG A 168 6.88 75.98 -18.12
C ARG A 168 6.76 75.73 -16.62
N LEU A 169 5.54 75.70 -16.08
CA LEU A 169 5.29 75.33 -14.69
C LEU A 169 5.62 73.85 -14.41
N LEU A 170 5.40 72.95 -15.37
CA LEU A 170 5.78 71.54 -15.32
C LEU A 170 7.31 71.36 -15.27
N ASP A 171 8.06 72.18 -16.00
CA ASP A 171 9.53 72.18 -16.03
C ASP A 171 10.14 72.80 -14.77
N GLU A 172 9.54 73.88 -14.25
CA GLU A 172 10.05 74.63 -13.10
C GLU A 172 9.61 74.05 -11.73
N ASN A 173 8.57 73.21 -11.66
CA ASN A 173 8.01 72.68 -10.41
C ASN A 173 7.92 71.14 -10.39
N GLU A 174 8.78 70.52 -9.58
CA GLU A 174 8.91 69.06 -9.42
C GLU A 174 7.65 68.42 -8.81
N ASP A 175 6.93 69.09 -7.91
CA ASP A 175 5.70 68.57 -7.31
C ASP A 175 4.56 68.54 -8.34
N TYR A 176 4.49 69.57 -9.19
CA TYR A 176 3.49 69.66 -10.27
C TYR A 176 3.78 68.61 -11.36
N LEU A 177 5.06 68.40 -11.70
CA LEU A 177 5.50 67.31 -12.59
C LEU A 177 5.15 65.93 -12.01
N ASN A 178 5.45 65.67 -10.73
CA ASN A 178 5.11 64.41 -10.08
C ASN A 178 3.60 64.16 -10.03
N ALA A 179 2.80 65.20 -9.80
CA ALA A 179 1.34 65.11 -9.82
C ALA A 179 0.81 64.78 -11.23
N PHE A 180 1.40 65.38 -12.28
CA PHE A 180 1.09 65.06 -13.67
C PHE A 180 1.50 63.63 -14.03
N VAL A 181 2.69 63.18 -13.63
CA VAL A 181 3.14 61.80 -13.88
C VAL A 181 2.24 60.78 -13.19
N LYS A 182 1.82 61.04 -11.94
CA LYS A 182 0.87 60.18 -11.22
C LYS A 182 -0.54 60.19 -11.81
N SER A 183 -0.93 61.24 -12.54
CA SER A 183 -2.23 61.28 -13.20
C SER A 183 -2.24 60.56 -14.55
N LEU A 184 -1.07 60.19 -15.10
CA LEU A 184 -0.99 59.44 -16.34
C LEU A 184 -1.69 58.08 -16.21
N PRO A 185 -2.53 57.70 -17.18
CA PRO A 185 -3.33 56.47 -17.11
C PRO A 185 -2.47 55.21 -17.01
N HIS A 186 -1.26 55.24 -17.57
CA HIS A 186 -0.32 54.12 -17.51
C HIS A 186 0.27 53.92 -16.11
N ILE A 187 0.57 55.03 -15.39
CA ILE A 187 1.08 54.99 -14.02
C ILE A 187 -0.04 54.53 -13.07
N GLN A 188 -1.27 55.02 -13.25
CA GLN A 188 -2.42 54.54 -12.49
C GLN A 188 -2.72 53.06 -12.75
N GLN A 189 -2.58 52.59 -13.99
CA GLN A 189 -2.74 51.17 -14.32
C GLN A 189 -1.66 50.32 -13.64
N LEU A 190 -0.41 50.78 -13.59
CA LEU A 190 0.67 50.12 -12.86
C LEU A 190 0.41 50.07 -11.36
N ASP A 191 -0.01 51.17 -10.75
CA ASP A 191 -0.35 51.23 -9.32
C ASP A 191 -1.50 50.27 -8.99
N ASN A 192 -2.54 50.22 -9.82
CA ASN A 192 -3.64 49.26 -9.66
C ASN A 192 -3.17 47.80 -9.76
N VAL A 193 -2.23 47.49 -10.66
CA VAL A 193 -1.64 46.15 -10.76
C VAL A 193 -0.81 45.82 -9.53
N ILE A 194 -0.03 46.78 -9.02
CA ILE A 194 0.75 46.62 -7.79
C ILE A 194 -0.17 46.36 -6.60
N ASP A 195 -1.21 47.15 -6.40
CA ASP A 195 -2.18 46.98 -5.30
C ASP A 195 -2.90 45.62 -5.41
N SER A 196 -3.29 45.23 -6.62
CA SER A 196 -3.88 43.90 -6.88
C SER A 196 -2.91 42.77 -6.55
N LEU A 197 -1.62 42.91 -6.89
CA LEU A 197 -0.59 41.91 -6.59
C LEU A 197 -0.30 41.82 -5.10
N ILE A 198 -0.25 42.96 -4.40
CA ILE A 198 -0.07 43.01 -2.94
C ILE A 198 -1.24 42.29 -2.26
N SER A 199 -2.48 42.64 -2.62
CA SER A 199 -3.67 41.99 -2.05
C SER A 199 -3.71 40.49 -2.34
N THR A 200 -3.36 40.07 -3.56
CA THR A 200 -3.30 38.65 -3.93
C THR A 200 -2.20 37.92 -3.15
N ASN A 201 -1.03 38.54 -2.99
CA ASN A 201 0.08 37.95 -2.23
C ASN A 201 -0.27 37.80 -0.75
N GLU A 202 -0.91 38.82 -0.16
CA GLU A 202 -1.38 38.80 1.22
C GLU A 202 -2.42 37.69 1.44
N SER A 203 -3.42 37.58 0.54
CA SER A 203 -4.41 36.50 0.58
C SER A 203 -3.74 35.12 0.47
N LEU A 204 -2.82 34.95 -0.48
CA LEU A 204 -2.08 33.68 -0.65
C LEU A 204 -1.22 33.34 0.57
N ALA A 205 -0.60 34.33 1.20
CA ALA A 205 0.19 34.13 2.41
C ALA A 205 -0.71 33.69 3.57
N SER A 206 -1.88 34.32 3.72
CA SER A 206 -2.89 33.94 4.72
C SER A 206 -3.40 32.52 4.50
N ASP A 207 -3.78 32.17 3.26
CA ASP A 207 -4.26 30.83 2.91
C ASP A 207 -3.18 29.77 3.12
N ASN A 208 -1.92 30.07 2.76
CA ASN A 208 -0.79 29.16 3.00
C ASN A 208 -0.56 28.90 4.49
N LEU A 209 -0.70 29.92 5.33
CA LEU A 209 -0.57 29.78 6.78
C LEU A 209 -1.66 28.89 7.36
N GLU A 210 -2.91 29.05 6.91
CA GLU A 210 -4.04 28.21 7.32
C GLU A 210 -3.84 26.75 6.88
N GLN A 211 -3.40 26.54 5.63
CA GLN A 211 -3.11 25.20 5.12
C GLN A 211 -1.97 24.53 5.88
N GLU A 212 -0.92 25.28 6.25
CA GLU A 212 0.19 24.75 7.05
C GLU A 212 -0.32 24.24 8.40
N GLN A 213 -1.18 24.99 9.09
CA GLN A 213 -1.76 24.57 10.36
C GLN A 213 -2.56 23.27 10.19
N LYS A 214 -3.45 23.21 9.19
CA LYS A 214 -4.26 22.03 8.90
C LYS A 214 -3.41 20.80 8.56
N LEU A 215 -2.32 20.98 7.80
CA LEU A 215 -1.38 19.92 7.47
C LEU A 215 -0.64 19.40 8.72
N LYS A 216 -0.27 20.28 9.65
CA LYS A 216 0.34 19.89 10.93
C LYS A 216 -0.61 19.07 11.78
N GLU A 217 -1.87 19.50 11.90
CA GLU A 217 -2.91 18.78 12.64
C GLU A 217 -3.16 17.39 12.04
N LEU A 218 -3.33 17.31 10.72
CA LEU A 218 -3.56 16.03 10.02
C LEU A 218 -2.34 15.09 10.13
N SER A 219 -1.13 15.64 10.06
CA SER A 219 0.12 14.88 10.25
C SER A 219 0.21 14.29 11.66
N LEU A 220 -0.20 15.06 12.68
CA LEU A 220 -0.24 14.58 14.06
C LEU A 220 -1.28 13.47 14.24
N GLU A 221 -2.49 13.65 13.72
CA GLU A 221 -3.55 12.64 13.75
C GLU A 221 -3.13 11.35 13.02
N MET A 222 -2.48 11.48 11.86
CA MET A 222 -1.94 10.35 11.12
C MET A 222 -0.90 9.59 11.96
N LYS A 223 0.01 10.31 12.63
CA LYS A 223 1.02 9.70 13.50
C LYS A 223 0.40 8.95 14.67
N GLU A 224 -0.65 9.51 15.28
CA GLU A 224 -1.40 8.85 16.36
C GLU A 224 -2.07 7.56 15.85
N LYS A 225 -2.81 7.64 14.72
CA LYS A 225 -3.47 6.48 14.11
C LYS A 225 -2.49 5.39 13.72
N VAL A 226 -1.34 5.74 13.16
CA VAL A 226 -0.26 4.79 12.87
C VAL A 226 0.24 4.13 14.16
N GLY A 227 0.43 4.90 15.24
CA GLY A 227 0.82 4.34 16.55
C GLY A 227 -0.19 3.32 17.09
N ILE A 228 -1.49 3.64 17.00
CA ILE A 228 -2.57 2.72 17.41
C ILE A 228 -2.56 1.45 16.55
N LEU A 229 -2.46 1.59 15.22
CA LEU A 229 -2.43 0.45 14.30
C LEU A 229 -1.23 -0.48 14.56
N THR A 230 -0.04 0.09 14.80
CA THR A 230 1.15 -0.70 15.15
C THR A 230 0.94 -1.47 16.45
N GLY A 231 0.36 -0.85 17.48
CA GLY A 231 0.06 -1.54 18.74
C GLY A 231 -1.00 -2.64 18.60
N LEU A 232 -2.01 -2.43 17.76
CA LEU A 232 -3.00 -3.47 17.43
C LEU A 232 -2.37 -4.63 16.65
N GLN A 233 -1.47 -4.33 15.72
CA GLN A 233 -0.75 -5.34 14.95
C GLN A 233 0.11 -6.21 15.88
N GLU A 234 0.89 -5.61 16.77
CA GLU A 234 1.72 -6.36 17.74
C GLU A 234 0.85 -7.28 18.61
N LYS A 235 -0.28 -6.76 19.13
CA LYS A 235 -1.23 -7.57 19.90
C LYS A 235 -1.79 -8.74 19.09
N HIS A 236 -2.15 -8.50 17.83
CA HIS A 236 -2.65 -9.52 16.92
C HIS A 236 -1.59 -10.58 16.63
N GLU A 237 -0.34 -10.19 16.39
CA GLU A 237 0.78 -11.12 16.16
C GLU A 237 1.01 -12.00 17.40
N ILE A 238 1.00 -11.42 18.60
CA ILE A 238 1.10 -12.18 19.86
C ILE A 238 -0.06 -13.18 19.99
N GLN A 239 -1.30 -12.75 19.75
CA GLN A 239 -2.47 -13.61 19.87
C GLN A 239 -2.51 -14.71 18.80
N SER A 240 -2.12 -14.39 17.57
CA SER A 240 -1.99 -15.37 16.48
C SER A 240 -0.94 -16.40 16.81
N HIS A 241 0.22 -15.98 17.32
CA HIS A 241 1.28 -16.92 17.70
C HIS A 241 0.84 -17.85 18.84
N GLN A 242 0.12 -17.32 19.84
CA GLN A 242 -0.49 -18.16 20.87
C GLN A 242 -1.49 -19.14 20.28
N TYR A 243 -2.35 -18.68 19.38
CA TYR A 243 -3.33 -19.54 18.71
C TYR A 243 -2.63 -20.68 17.94
N ASP A 244 -1.59 -20.38 17.17
CA ASP A 244 -0.84 -21.39 16.42
C ASP A 244 -0.19 -22.43 17.34
N GLN A 245 0.41 -22.00 18.46
CA GLN A 245 0.96 -22.92 19.47
C GLN A 245 -0.13 -23.82 20.08
N LEU A 246 -1.31 -23.27 20.37
CA LEU A 246 -2.45 -24.04 20.87
C LEU A 246 -2.95 -25.03 19.81
N VAL A 247 -3.09 -24.61 18.56
CA VAL A 247 -3.52 -25.47 17.45
C VAL A 247 -2.54 -26.62 17.26
N GLU A 248 -1.23 -26.36 17.28
CA GLU A 248 -0.22 -27.41 17.16
C GLU A 248 -0.28 -28.38 18.35
N ARG A 249 -0.30 -27.86 19.58
CA ARG A 249 -0.30 -28.66 20.82
C ARG A 249 -1.54 -29.52 20.98
N TYR A 250 -2.71 -29.00 20.60
CA TYR A 250 -4.00 -29.69 20.71
C TYR A 250 -4.45 -30.29 19.38
N SER A 251 -3.57 -30.32 18.37
CA SER A 251 -3.87 -31.02 17.13
C SER A 251 -4.07 -32.51 17.41
N PRO A 252 -5.03 -33.18 16.74
CA PRO A 252 -5.27 -34.61 16.94
C PRO A 252 -4.03 -35.48 16.71
N HIS A 253 -3.16 -35.07 15.78
CA HIS A 253 -1.88 -35.73 15.52
C HIS A 253 -0.89 -35.56 16.69
N SER A 254 -0.72 -34.35 17.21
CA SER A 254 0.14 -34.10 18.38
C SER A 254 -0.36 -34.83 19.62
N ILE A 255 -1.68 -34.87 19.85
CA ILE A 255 -2.28 -35.65 20.95
C ILE A 255 -1.98 -37.15 20.79
N LYS A 256 -2.13 -37.69 19.57
CA LYS A 256 -1.82 -39.10 19.28
C LYS A 256 -0.34 -39.40 19.53
N ASP A 257 0.57 -38.55 19.08
CA ASP A 257 2.01 -38.73 19.28
C ASP A 257 2.42 -38.60 20.77
N GLN A 258 1.77 -37.70 21.52
CA GLN A 258 1.95 -37.61 22.97
C GLN A 258 1.44 -38.86 23.69
N LEU A 259 0.31 -39.42 23.27
CA LEU A 259 -0.20 -40.69 23.80
C LEU A 259 0.79 -41.83 23.54
N LEU A 260 1.32 -41.94 22.32
CA LEU A 260 2.33 -42.94 21.97
C LEU A 260 3.59 -42.81 22.83
N THR A 261 4.09 -41.59 23.01
CA THR A 261 5.25 -41.31 23.87
C THR A 261 4.99 -41.75 25.32
N SER A 262 3.78 -41.49 25.85
CA SER A 262 3.39 -41.92 27.19
C SER A 262 3.23 -43.44 27.30
N VAL A 263 2.78 -44.13 26.24
CA VAL A 263 2.75 -45.61 26.18
C VAL A 263 4.16 -46.16 26.30
N MET A 264 5.09 -45.68 25.46
CA MET A 264 6.49 -46.11 25.47
C MET A 264 7.12 -45.87 26.85
N HIS A 265 6.90 -44.70 27.43
CA HIS A 265 7.41 -44.38 28.77
C HIS A 265 6.94 -45.37 29.84
N HIS A 266 5.65 -45.73 29.85
CA HIS A 266 5.13 -46.70 30.83
C HIS A 266 5.54 -48.15 30.54
N GLU A 267 5.77 -48.51 29.26
CA GLU A 267 6.36 -49.80 28.89
C GLU A 267 7.81 -49.88 29.41
N ASP A 268 8.63 -48.86 29.16
CA ASP A 268 10.00 -48.78 29.66
C ASP A 268 10.06 -48.80 31.21
N GLU A 269 9.19 -48.06 31.89
CA GLU A 269 9.10 -48.11 33.36
C GLU A 269 8.70 -49.51 33.85
N SER A 270 7.82 -50.21 33.14
CA SER A 270 7.44 -51.58 33.51
C SER A 270 8.58 -52.57 33.32
N ASP A 271 9.42 -52.37 32.30
CA ASP A 271 10.61 -53.19 32.07
C ASP A 271 11.67 -52.94 33.15
N ARG A 272 11.86 -51.68 33.57
CA ARG A 272 12.73 -51.35 34.72
C ARG A 272 12.27 -52.01 36.01
N LEU A 273 10.96 -52.07 36.26
CA LEU A 273 10.44 -52.79 37.43
C LEU A 273 10.75 -54.29 37.38
N VAL A 274 10.80 -54.90 36.20
CA VAL A 274 11.23 -56.29 36.03
C VAL A 274 12.71 -56.43 36.37
N GLU A 275 13.55 -55.52 35.89
CA GLU A 275 14.98 -55.51 36.21
C GLU A 275 15.23 -55.35 37.72
N ASP A 276 14.52 -54.42 38.37
CA ASP A 276 14.63 -54.18 39.82
C ASP A 276 14.19 -55.41 40.63
N PHE A 277 13.13 -56.10 40.22
CA PHE A 277 12.68 -57.33 40.86
C PHE A 277 13.68 -58.47 40.68
N LEU A 278 14.22 -58.66 39.48
CA LEU A 278 15.26 -59.66 39.20
C LEU A 278 16.55 -59.37 39.97
N GLY A 279 16.87 -58.08 40.15
CA GLY A 279 17.96 -57.57 40.97
C GLY A 279 17.70 -57.66 42.48
N LYS A 280 16.53 -58.13 42.92
CA LYS A 280 16.07 -58.22 44.31
C LYS A 280 16.04 -56.86 45.03
N GLN A 281 15.91 -55.76 44.30
CA GLN A 281 15.78 -54.40 44.86
C GLN A 281 14.38 -54.14 45.41
N ILE A 282 13.37 -54.82 44.86
CA ILE A 282 11.97 -54.76 45.28
C ILE A 282 11.43 -56.17 45.58
N ASP A 283 10.47 -56.25 46.50
CA ASP A 283 9.80 -57.51 46.85
C ASP A 283 8.66 -57.85 45.88
N LEU A 284 8.16 -59.09 45.95
CA LEU A 284 7.16 -59.62 45.03
C LEU A 284 5.84 -58.85 45.07
N ASP A 285 5.37 -58.43 46.26
CA ASP A 285 4.07 -57.77 46.39
C ASP A 285 4.14 -56.35 45.81
N THR A 286 5.23 -55.63 46.11
CA THR A 286 5.52 -54.32 45.52
C THR A 286 5.65 -54.40 44.00
N PHE A 287 6.38 -55.41 43.48
CA PHE A 287 6.53 -55.63 42.05
C PHE A 287 5.18 -55.90 41.37
N LEU A 288 4.39 -56.86 41.86
CA LEU A 288 3.12 -57.23 41.23
C LEU A 288 2.15 -56.04 41.19
N ASN A 289 2.02 -55.30 42.28
CA ASN A 289 1.10 -54.16 42.35
C ASN A 289 1.52 -53.04 41.38
N THR A 290 2.80 -52.66 41.38
CA THR A 290 3.31 -51.55 40.54
C THR A 290 3.40 -51.92 39.06
N TYR A 291 3.86 -53.14 38.74
CA TYR A 291 3.96 -53.64 37.37
C TYR A 291 2.58 -53.77 36.72
N MET A 292 1.61 -54.37 37.44
CA MET A 292 0.25 -54.51 36.93
C MET A 292 -0.41 -53.14 36.72
N GLU A 293 -0.16 -52.15 37.57
CA GLU A 293 -0.64 -50.78 37.37
C GLU A 293 -0.04 -50.17 36.10
N LYS A 294 1.30 -50.18 35.96
CA LYS A 294 1.99 -49.59 34.80
C LYS A 294 1.57 -50.24 33.48
N ARG A 295 1.48 -51.57 33.43
CA ARG A 295 1.00 -52.31 32.24
C ARG A 295 -0.46 -52.01 31.94
N ARG A 296 -1.33 -51.90 32.95
CA ARG A 296 -2.74 -51.54 32.74
C ARG A 296 -2.88 -50.14 32.15
N VAL A 297 -2.10 -49.18 32.64
CA VAL A 297 -2.08 -47.81 32.11
C VAL A 297 -1.55 -47.80 30.67
N ALA A 298 -0.41 -48.47 30.40
CA ALA A 298 0.18 -48.57 29.06
C ALA A 298 -0.81 -49.17 28.04
N HIS A 299 -1.43 -50.32 28.36
CA HIS A 299 -2.42 -50.94 27.48
C HIS A 299 -3.64 -50.05 27.25
N ARG A 300 -4.16 -49.39 28.28
CA ARG A 300 -5.29 -48.46 28.14
C ARG A 300 -4.95 -47.28 27.23
N LEU A 301 -3.75 -46.72 27.35
CA LEU A 301 -3.28 -45.64 26.48
C LEU A 301 -3.07 -46.12 25.05
N ARG A 302 -2.53 -47.33 24.85
CA ARG A 302 -2.32 -47.94 23.53
C ARG A 302 -3.62 -48.14 22.77
N VAL A 303 -4.66 -48.67 23.43
CA VAL A 303 -5.99 -48.81 22.81
C VAL A 303 -6.58 -47.45 22.42
N LYS A 304 -6.36 -46.41 23.23
CA LYS A 304 -6.82 -45.05 22.91
C LYS A 304 -6.05 -44.45 21.73
N GLU A 305 -4.73 -44.64 21.68
CA GLU A 305 -3.87 -44.20 20.56
C GLU A 305 -4.29 -44.89 19.26
N GLU A 306 -4.45 -46.22 19.26
CA GLU A 306 -4.85 -47.00 18.08
C GLU A 306 -6.23 -46.56 17.57
N ARG A 307 -7.17 -46.30 18.48
CA ARG A 307 -8.50 -45.80 18.12
C ARG A 307 -8.43 -44.39 17.50
N LEU A 308 -7.63 -43.49 18.07
CA LEU A 308 -7.45 -42.15 17.53
C LEU A 308 -6.78 -42.20 16.15
N LYS A 309 -5.75 -43.02 15.99
CA LYS A 309 -5.09 -43.27 14.71
C LYS A 309 -6.07 -43.75 13.64
N TYR A 310 -6.90 -44.74 13.95
CA TYR A 310 -7.93 -45.24 13.03
C TYR A 310 -8.91 -44.14 12.60
N GLN A 311 -9.35 -43.29 13.55
CA GLN A 311 -10.25 -42.18 13.25
C GLN A 311 -9.58 -41.13 12.35
N LEU A 312 -8.30 -40.83 12.56
CA LEU A 312 -7.54 -39.91 11.72
C LEU A 312 -7.35 -40.44 10.29
N ASP A 313 -7.01 -41.73 10.16
CA ASP A 313 -6.85 -42.37 8.85
C ASP A 313 -8.19 -42.42 8.09
N ALA A 314 -9.31 -42.65 8.79
CA ALA A 314 -10.64 -42.62 8.20
C ALA A 314 -11.05 -41.22 7.73
N LEU A 315 -10.74 -40.18 8.51
CA LEU A 315 -10.98 -38.79 8.13
C LEU A 315 -10.15 -38.37 6.91
N ALA A 316 -8.87 -38.75 6.86
CA ALA A 316 -8.00 -38.47 5.72
C ALA A 316 -8.55 -39.11 4.43
N LYS A 317 -9.06 -40.34 4.51
CA LYS A 317 -9.69 -41.03 3.37
C LYS A 317 -11.01 -40.42 2.92
N ALA A 318 -11.78 -39.81 3.83
CA ALA A 318 -13.06 -39.18 3.53
C ALA A 318 -12.90 -37.75 2.98
N SER A 319 -11.71 -37.15 3.10
CA SER A 319 -11.41 -35.81 2.60
C SER A 319 -10.84 -35.81 1.16
N HIS A 320 -10.70 -36.98 0.54
CA HIS A 320 -10.29 -37.20 -0.84
C HIS A 320 -11.47 -37.67 -1.69
#